data_AF-A0A2E4D9R2-F1
#
_entry.id   AF-A0A2E4D9R2-F1
#
_cell.length_a   1.000
_cell.length_b   1.000
_cell.length_c   1.000
_cell.angle_alpha   90.00
_cell.angle_beta   90.00
_cell.angle_gamma   90.00
#
_symmetry.space_group_name_H-M   'P 1'
#
loop_
_entity.id
_entity.type
_entity.pdbx_description
1 polymer ?
#
loop_
_entity_poly.entity_id
_entity_poly.type
_entity_poly.pdbx_seq_one_letter_code
_entity_poly.pdbx_strand_id
1 'polypeptide(L)'
;MQINIGLLNAENQVHIKSLNTQTHLIDHKVVTHSDIPSEEFNLLFFEPSVDLEPVQNLLSNEQKAYPVLDLASVELDEEQFKSLDFNQTHEVFSKVFERWILAKNLSAVESLYADTNELRKLWDKNRDQFFKKLWSFIKLNLGTLNLRIIYNDITELTPEQTEKGEKPKLIHSLIAGSKTFEVSKGSDVEEKLMQDYKSEFDTHLSITEYNADSGQLVLTATIEKSPVLIMAELKEFNQLQRSIIFSLFKGLNWTEPKPQNA
;
A
#
# COMPACT_ATOMS: atom_id res chain seq x y z
N MET A 1 3.33 -15.52 -2.88
CA MET A 1 3.70 -14.10 -2.79
C MET A 1 4.99 -13.90 -3.59
N GLN A 2 5.07 -12.85 -4.40
CA GLN A 2 6.24 -12.54 -5.22
C GLN A 2 6.94 -11.30 -4.65
N ILE A 3 8.25 -11.37 -4.46
CA ILE A 3 9.08 -10.26 -3.98
C ILE A 3 10.13 -9.95 -5.04
N ASN A 4 10.18 -8.72 -5.53
CA ASN A 4 11.14 -8.28 -6.54
C ASN A 4 12.15 -7.30 -5.92
N ILE A 5 13.43 -7.65 -6.01
CA ILE A 5 14.54 -6.86 -5.48
C ILE A 5 15.44 -6.45 -6.64
N GLY A 6 15.62 -5.15 -6.84
CA GLY A 6 16.49 -4.59 -7.86
C GLY A 6 17.87 -4.20 -7.32
N LEU A 7 18.90 -4.29 -8.15
CA LEU A 7 20.19 -3.65 -7.96
C LEU A 7 20.55 -2.82 -9.19
N LEU A 8 20.64 -1.52 -9.00
CA LEU A 8 21.10 -0.53 -9.97
C LEU A 8 22.63 -0.50 -9.98
N ASN A 9 23.26 -0.77 -11.13
CA ASN A 9 24.72 -0.75 -11.26
C ASN A 9 25.22 0.41 -12.14
N ALA A 10 26.54 0.60 -12.17
CA ALA A 10 27.16 1.68 -12.93
C ALA A 10 27.04 1.53 -14.47
N GLU A 11 26.68 0.35 -14.96
CA GLU A 11 26.56 0.03 -16.39
C GLU A 11 25.18 0.36 -16.99
N ASN A 12 24.37 1.15 -16.29
CA ASN A 12 22.99 1.44 -16.69
C ASN A 12 22.07 0.20 -16.69
N GLN A 13 22.41 -0.83 -15.90
CA GLN A 13 21.64 -2.05 -15.76
C GLN A 13 20.98 -2.15 -14.39
N VAL A 14 19.83 -2.81 -14.36
CA VAL A 14 19.13 -3.19 -13.14
C VAL A 14 19.03 -4.70 -13.11
N HIS A 15 19.72 -5.32 -12.14
CA HIS A 15 19.58 -6.74 -11.87
C HIS A 15 18.39 -6.97 -10.94
N ILE A 16 17.40 -7.72 -11.40
CA ILE A 16 16.17 -8.03 -10.65
C ILE A 16 16.21 -9.49 -10.21
N LYS A 17 16.10 -9.71 -8.89
CA LYS A 17 15.81 -11.03 -8.30
C LYS A 17 14.34 -11.08 -7.92
N SER A 18 13.59 -12.01 -8.51
CA SER A 18 12.18 -12.27 -8.21
C SER A 18 12.07 -13.53 -7.37
N LEU A 19 11.64 -13.40 -6.12
CA LEU A 19 11.50 -14.49 -5.18
C LEU A 19 10.04 -14.92 -5.13
N ASN A 20 9.78 -16.21 -5.35
CA ASN A 20 8.48 -16.80 -5.08
C ASN A 20 8.52 -17.49 -3.71
N THR A 21 7.83 -16.93 -2.73
CA THR A 21 7.86 -17.47 -1.36
C THR A 21 7.10 -18.78 -1.16
N GLN A 22 6.28 -19.20 -2.13
CA GLN A 22 5.55 -20.46 -2.06
C GLN A 22 6.36 -21.61 -2.65
N THR A 23 7.09 -21.36 -3.73
CA THR A 23 7.88 -22.37 -4.42
C THR A 23 9.36 -22.36 -4.02
N HIS A 24 9.80 -21.34 -3.28
CA HIS A 24 11.21 -21.08 -2.93
C HIS A 24 12.13 -20.98 -4.15
N LEU A 25 11.61 -20.46 -5.26
CA LEU A 25 12.37 -20.24 -6.49
C LEU A 25 12.80 -18.78 -6.60
N ILE A 26 13.98 -18.57 -7.20
CA ILE A 26 14.45 -17.26 -7.64
C ILE A 26 14.48 -17.26 -9.17
N ASP A 27 13.86 -16.24 -9.75
CA ASP A 27 14.08 -15.86 -11.14
C ASP A 27 14.98 -14.61 -11.21
N HIS A 28 15.82 -14.55 -12.24
CA HIS A 28 16.70 -13.42 -12.51
C HIS A 28 16.34 -12.77 -13.83
N LYS A 29 16.31 -11.45 -13.84
CA LYS A 29 16.05 -10.62 -15.02
C LYS A 29 16.98 -9.41 -14.98
N VAL A 30 17.44 -8.96 -16.14
CA VAL A 30 18.20 -7.71 -16.29
C VAL A 30 17.40 -6.75 -17.15
N VAL A 31 17.24 -5.52 -16.68
CA VAL A 31 16.60 -4.42 -17.42
C VAL A 31 17.48 -3.17 -17.41
N THR A 32 17.02 -2.11 -18.05
CA THR A 32 17.72 -0.82 -18.05
C THR A 32 17.10 0.16 -17.05
N HIS A 33 17.80 1.25 -16.75
CA HIS A 33 17.28 2.26 -15.81
C HIS A 33 15.94 2.86 -16.27
N SER A 34 15.70 2.95 -17.59
CA SER A 34 14.44 3.47 -18.13
C SER A 34 13.23 2.56 -17.87
N ASP A 35 13.46 1.28 -17.56
CA ASP A 35 12.40 0.30 -17.31
C ASP A 35 11.94 0.31 -15.85
N ILE A 36 12.68 0.95 -14.94
CA ILE A 36 12.37 0.99 -13.51
C ILE A 36 10.92 1.41 -13.21
N PRO A 37 10.34 2.44 -13.86
CA PRO A 37 8.94 2.83 -13.61
C PRO A 37 7.94 1.70 -13.88
N SER A 38 8.18 0.86 -14.88
CA SER A 38 7.30 -0.23 -15.30
C SER A 38 7.49 -1.54 -14.53
N GLU A 39 8.57 -1.67 -13.77
CA GLU A 39 8.82 -2.87 -12.96
C GLU A 39 8.24 -2.73 -11.54
N GLU A 40 7.74 -3.84 -11.01
CA GLU A 40 7.07 -3.93 -9.72
C GLU A 40 8.05 -4.25 -8.59
N PHE A 41 8.88 -3.30 -8.18
CA PHE A 41 9.86 -3.52 -7.10
C PHE A 41 9.24 -3.46 -5.69
N ASN A 42 9.86 -4.21 -4.78
CA ASN A 42 9.61 -4.10 -3.34
C ASN A 42 10.82 -3.58 -2.57
N LEU A 43 12.00 -3.60 -3.20
CA LEU A 43 13.26 -3.06 -2.70
C LEU A 43 14.17 -2.76 -3.88
N LEU A 44 14.84 -1.61 -3.87
CA LEU A 44 15.82 -1.24 -4.88
C LEU A 44 17.13 -0.83 -4.18
N PHE A 45 18.21 -1.51 -4.55
CA PHE A 45 19.56 -1.11 -4.19
C PHE A 45 20.20 -0.30 -5.33
N PHE A 46 21.14 0.55 -4.97
CA PHE A 46 22.10 1.13 -5.92
C PHE A 46 23.52 0.92 -5.41
N GLU A 47 24.48 0.74 -6.32
CA GLU A 47 25.88 0.68 -5.95
C GLU A 47 26.43 2.07 -5.59
N PRO A 48 27.40 2.16 -4.67
CA PRO A 48 28.09 3.42 -4.35
C PRO A 48 28.76 4.09 -5.56
N SER A 49 29.11 3.29 -6.57
CA SER A 49 29.76 3.72 -7.81
C SER A 49 28.79 4.35 -8.82
N VAL A 50 27.47 4.20 -8.64
CA VAL A 50 26.50 4.76 -9.58
C VAL A 50 26.45 6.28 -9.43
N ASP A 51 26.63 7.00 -10.54
CA ASP A 51 26.26 8.41 -10.59
C ASP A 51 24.75 8.54 -10.52
N LEU A 52 24.26 9.07 -9.39
CA LEU A 52 22.84 9.21 -9.13
C LEU A 52 22.25 10.47 -9.76
N GLU A 53 23.04 11.46 -10.18
CA GLU A 53 22.51 12.71 -10.74
C GLU A 53 21.51 12.47 -11.90
N PRO A 54 21.79 11.58 -12.87
CA PRO A 54 20.87 11.32 -13.99
C PRO A 54 19.56 10.63 -13.57
N VAL A 55 19.56 9.89 -12.46
CA VAL A 55 18.43 9.06 -12.00
C VAL A 55 17.81 9.55 -10.70
N GLN A 56 18.26 10.68 -10.14
CA GLN A 56 17.86 11.15 -8.82
C GLN A 56 16.34 11.39 -8.72
N ASN A 57 15.75 12.01 -9.74
CA ASN A 57 14.31 12.27 -9.79
C ASN A 57 13.50 10.97 -9.87
N LEU A 58 14.01 9.98 -10.61
CA LEU A 58 13.40 8.66 -10.72
C LEU A 58 13.41 7.98 -9.35
N LEU A 59 14.58 7.86 -8.73
CA LEU A 59 14.73 7.22 -7.42
C LEU A 59 13.92 7.92 -6.31
N SER A 60 13.84 9.25 -6.35
CA SER A 60 13.05 10.03 -5.38
C SER A 60 11.55 9.76 -5.49
N ASN A 61 11.06 9.45 -6.70
CA ASN A 61 9.67 9.05 -6.88
C ASN A 61 9.44 7.61 -6.42
N GLU A 62 10.38 6.70 -6.71
CA GLU A 62 10.30 5.30 -6.30
C GLU A 62 10.36 5.11 -4.78
N GLN A 63 11.17 5.92 -4.08
CA GLN A 63 11.31 5.87 -2.62
C GLN A 63 10.00 6.19 -1.86
N LYS A 64 9.00 6.74 -2.55
CA LYS A 64 7.65 6.94 -1.99
C LYS A 64 6.90 5.62 -1.80
N ALA A 65 7.21 4.58 -2.59
CA ALA A 65 6.47 3.32 -2.60
C ALA A 65 7.21 2.18 -1.87
N TYR A 66 8.55 2.16 -1.94
CA TYR A 66 9.39 1.10 -1.37
C TYR A 66 10.78 1.63 -0.94
N PRO A 67 11.56 0.88 -0.14
CA PRO A 67 12.92 1.27 0.22
C PRO A 67 13.85 1.35 -1.00
N VAL A 68 14.56 2.46 -1.13
CA VAL A 68 15.68 2.67 -2.06
C VAL A 68 16.92 2.97 -1.24
N LEU A 69 17.95 2.13 -1.32
CA LEU A 69 19.11 2.18 -0.42
C LEU A 69 20.43 1.88 -1.14
N ASP A 70 21.52 2.35 -0.56
CA ASP A 70 22.87 1.95 -0.96
C ASP A 70 23.09 0.47 -0.61
N LEU A 71 23.61 -0.32 -1.55
CA LEU A 71 23.96 -1.72 -1.33
C LEU A 71 25.01 -1.89 -0.21
N ALA A 72 25.94 -0.95 -0.08
CA ALA A 72 26.94 -0.96 0.99
C ALA A 72 26.31 -0.82 2.39
N SER A 73 25.10 -0.24 2.49
CA SER A 73 24.38 -0.10 3.78
C SER A 73 23.92 -1.42 4.40
N VAL A 74 23.93 -2.49 3.60
CA VAL A 74 23.62 -3.87 4.03
C VAL A 74 24.85 -4.78 3.99
N GLU A 75 26.05 -4.21 3.88
CA GLU A 75 27.33 -4.95 3.86
C GLU A 75 27.44 -5.94 2.68
N LEU A 76 26.87 -5.57 1.52
CA LEU A 76 26.95 -6.35 0.29
C LEU A 76 27.66 -5.57 -0.82
N ASP A 77 28.32 -6.30 -1.72
CA ASP A 77 28.76 -5.85 -3.04
C ASP A 77 27.95 -6.51 -4.18
N GLU A 78 28.22 -6.12 -5.42
CA GLU A 78 27.50 -6.60 -6.61
C GLU A 78 27.56 -8.12 -6.78
N GLU A 79 28.76 -8.69 -6.63
CA GLU A 79 29.04 -10.10 -6.82
C GLU A 79 28.37 -10.93 -5.73
N GLN A 80 28.42 -10.44 -4.48
CA GLN A 80 27.70 -11.01 -3.37
C GLN A 80 26.19 -10.96 -3.61
N PHE A 81 25.64 -9.82 -4.01
CA PHE A 81 24.20 -9.71 -4.31
C PHE A 81 23.77 -10.69 -5.41
N LYS A 82 24.53 -10.79 -6.51
CA LYS A 82 24.26 -11.72 -7.61
C LYS A 82 24.29 -13.18 -7.15
N SER A 83 25.20 -13.54 -6.25
CA SER A 83 25.38 -14.92 -5.76
C SER A 83 24.41 -15.36 -4.65
N LEU A 84 23.66 -14.44 -4.02
CA LEU A 84 22.71 -14.81 -2.95
C LEU A 84 21.68 -15.85 -3.40
N ASP A 85 21.50 -16.89 -2.58
CA ASP A 85 20.42 -17.87 -2.75
C ASP A 85 19.05 -17.34 -2.26
N PHE A 86 18.01 -18.17 -2.32
CA PHE A 86 16.66 -17.79 -1.91
C PHE A 86 16.60 -17.35 -0.45
N ASN A 87 17.19 -18.13 0.46
CA ASN A 87 17.12 -17.87 1.89
C ASN A 87 17.88 -16.60 2.25
N GLN A 88 19.08 -16.44 1.70
CA GLN A 88 19.92 -15.27 1.93
C GLN A 88 19.26 -14.00 1.36
N THR A 89 18.72 -14.08 0.14
CA THR A 89 18.04 -12.95 -0.50
C THR A 89 16.78 -12.55 0.28
N HIS A 90 16.01 -13.54 0.73
CA HIS A 90 14.82 -13.32 1.56
C HIS A 90 15.17 -12.70 2.92
N GLU A 91 16.27 -13.12 3.54
CA GLU A 91 16.76 -12.56 4.82
C GLU A 91 17.18 -11.09 4.68
N VAL A 92 17.94 -10.75 3.62
CA VAL A 92 18.33 -9.37 3.32
C VAL A 92 17.10 -8.49 3.12
N PHE A 93 16.15 -8.94 2.28
CA PHE A 93 14.89 -8.24 2.07
C PHE A 93 14.15 -8.02 3.39
N SER A 94 14.00 -9.07 4.17
CA SER A 94 13.30 -9.06 5.46
C SER A 94 13.81 -7.98 6.39
N LYS A 95 15.13 -7.97 6.64
CA LYS A 95 15.79 -7.03 7.53
C LYS A 95 15.62 -5.58 7.08
N VAL A 96 15.77 -5.34 5.77
CA VAL A 96 15.64 -3.99 5.20
C VAL A 96 14.20 -3.50 5.25
N PHE A 97 13.26 -4.35 4.83
CA PHE A 97 11.86 -4.01 4.70
C PHE A 97 11.22 -3.76 6.07
N GLU A 98 11.53 -4.59 7.08
CA GLU A 98 11.06 -4.39 8.46
C GLU A 98 11.56 -3.05 9.04
N ARG A 99 12.84 -2.71 8.84
CA ARG A 99 13.40 -1.42 9.27
C ARG A 99 12.69 -0.25 8.58
N TRP A 100 12.40 -0.38 7.29
CA TRP A 100 11.71 0.65 6.52
C TRP A 100 10.26 0.83 7.00
N ILE A 101 9.51 -0.25 7.20
CA ILE A 101 8.16 -0.22 7.77
C ILE A 101 8.17 0.45 9.14
N LEU A 102 9.12 0.09 10.01
CA LEU A 102 9.24 0.70 11.33
C LEU A 102 9.45 2.21 11.24
N ALA A 103 10.32 2.68 10.34
CA ALA A 103 10.52 4.11 10.11
C ALA A 103 9.22 4.80 9.62
N LYS A 104 8.45 4.16 8.72
CA LYS A 104 7.16 4.68 8.27
C LYS A 104 6.14 4.73 9.40
N ASN A 105 6.09 3.69 10.23
CA ASN A 105 5.21 3.62 11.40
C ASN A 105 5.53 4.69 12.43
N LEU A 106 6.81 4.93 12.73
CA LEU A 106 7.24 6.00 13.63
C LEU A 106 6.84 7.38 13.08
N SER A 107 7.07 7.63 11.80
CA SER A 107 6.63 8.86 11.15
C SER A 107 5.10 9.02 11.21
N ALA A 108 4.34 7.95 11.00
CA ALA A 108 2.89 7.98 11.09
C ALA A 108 2.39 8.25 12.53
N VAL A 109 3.09 7.78 13.56
CA VAL A 109 2.76 8.13 14.95
C VAL A 109 2.91 9.63 15.19
N GLU A 110 3.94 10.25 14.63
CA GLU A 110 4.19 11.69 14.74
C GLU A 110 3.15 12.52 13.96
N SER A 111 2.74 12.05 12.77
CA SER A 111 1.81 12.76 11.89
C SER A 111 0.34 12.36 12.06
N LEU A 112 0.01 11.37 12.89
CA LEU A 112 -1.31 10.73 12.93
C LEU A 112 -2.48 11.71 13.02
N TYR A 113 -2.35 12.71 13.90
CA TYR A 113 -3.39 13.73 14.09
C TYR A 113 -3.58 14.60 12.84
N ALA A 114 -2.48 15.00 12.20
CA ALA A 114 -2.52 15.79 10.98
C ALA A 114 -3.13 14.99 9.82
N ASP A 115 -2.68 13.74 9.64
CA ASP A 115 -3.17 12.83 8.61
C ASP A 115 -4.66 12.53 8.78
N THR A 116 -5.08 12.25 10.01
CA THR A 116 -6.49 12.00 10.34
C THR A 116 -7.35 13.23 10.02
N ASN A 117 -6.91 14.43 10.40
CA ASN A 117 -7.66 15.66 10.14
C ASN A 117 -7.73 16.00 8.65
N GLU A 118 -6.66 15.74 7.90
CA GLU A 118 -6.67 15.91 6.45
C GLU A 118 -7.65 14.93 5.80
N LEU A 119 -7.59 13.64 6.16
CA LEU A 119 -8.51 12.63 5.67
C LEU A 119 -9.97 12.99 5.99
N ARG A 120 -10.28 13.43 7.22
CA ARG A 120 -11.64 13.88 7.56
C ARG A 120 -12.11 15.04 6.66
N LYS A 121 -11.25 16.02 6.38
CA LYS A 121 -11.58 17.10 5.44
C LYS A 121 -11.80 16.60 4.02
N LEU A 122 -11.05 15.59 3.58
CA LEU A 122 -11.21 15.00 2.25
C LEU A 122 -12.49 14.16 2.16
N TRP A 123 -12.91 13.50 3.24
CA TRP A 123 -14.14 12.72 3.25
C TRP A 123 -15.36 13.56 2.82
N ASP A 124 -15.47 14.79 3.34
CA ASP A 124 -16.55 15.72 3.00
C ASP A 124 -16.40 16.39 1.64
N LYS A 125 -15.16 16.63 1.19
CA LYS A 125 -14.87 17.48 0.03
C LYS A 125 -14.57 16.71 -1.25
N ASN A 126 -13.84 15.61 -1.14
CA ASN A 126 -13.31 14.86 -2.27
C ASN A 126 -13.03 13.41 -1.84
N ARG A 127 -14.05 12.57 -2.01
CA ARG A 127 -14.05 11.15 -1.61
C ARG A 127 -12.99 10.34 -2.38
N ASP A 128 -12.72 10.67 -3.64
CA ASP A 128 -11.65 10.04 -4.41
C ASP A 128 -10.28 10.30 -3.80
N GLN A 129 -9.97 11.56 -3.49
CA GLN A 129 -8.70 11.92 -2.88
C GLN A 129 -8.57 11.35 -1.47
N PHE A 130 -9.69 11.24 -0.73
CA PHE A 130 -9.72 10.52 0.54
C PHE A 130 -9.22 9.08 0.38
N PHE A 131 -9.81 8.29 -0.53
CA PHE A 131 -9.44 6.89 -0.70
C PHE A 131 -8.02 6.70 -1.25
N LYS A 132 -7.55 7.61 -2.11
CA LYS A 132 -6.15 7.61 -2.59
C LYS A 132 -5.15 7.84 -1.45
N LYS A 133 -5.44 8.80 -0.57
CA LYS A 133 -4.60 9.06 0.62
C LYS A 133 -4.70 7.92 1.64
N LEU A 134 -5.89 7.39 1.89
CA LEU A 134 -6.09 6.25 2.78
C LEU A 134 -5.33 5.01 2.28
N TRP A 135 -5.42 4.71 0.99
CA TRP A 135 -4.67 3.62 0.37
C TRP A 135 -3.17 3.79 0.57
N SER A 136 -2.64 4.99 0.30
CA SER A 136 -1.21 5.28 0.48
C SER A 136 -0.77 5.14 1.93
N PHE A 137 -1.59 5.63 2.87
CA PHE A 137 -1.33 5.50 4.30
C PHE A 137 -1.26 4.04 4.74
N ILE A 138 -2.24 3.22 4.35
CA ILE A 138 -2.30 1.80 4.70
C ILE A 138 -1.15 1.05 4.04
N LYS A 139 -0.90 1.28 2.75
CA LYS A 139 0.18 0.66 1.97
C LYS A 139 1.54 0.79 2.66
N LEU A 140 1.88 2.01 3.08
CA LEU A 140 3.16 2.31 3.71
C LEU A 140 3.25 1.81 5.14
N ASN A 141 2.18 1.95 5.92
CA ASN A 141 2.22 1.60 7.33
C ASN A 141 2.08 0.09 7.58
N LEU A 142 1.40 -0.63 6.71
CA LEU A 142 1.34 -2.09 6.77
C LEU A 142 2.44 -2.76 5.94
N GLY A 143 3.19 -2.02 5.13
CA GLY A 143 4.18 -2.58 4.21
C GLY A 143 3.57 -3.62 3.27
N THR A 144 2.33 -3.39 2.82
CA THR A 144 1.62 -4.37 2.00
C THR A 144 2.32 -4.51 0.65
N LEU A 145 2.41 -5.70 0.09
CA LEU A 145 2.86 -5.91 -1.29
C LEU A 145 1.76 -5.65 -2.30
N ASN A 146 0.52 -5.95 -1.93
CA ASN A 146 -0.69 -5.65 -2.69
C ASN A 146 -1.78 -5.18 -1.74
N LEU A 147 -2.56 -4.17 -2.15
CA LEU A 147 -3.63 -3.58 -1.35
C LEU A 147 -4.84 -3.30 -2.22
N ARG A 148 -6.00 -3.78 -1.78
CA ARG A 148 -7.31 -3.54 -2.37
C ARG A 148 -8.22 -2.92 -1.31
N ILE A 149 -8.90 -1.84 -1.66
CA ILE A 149 -9.94 -1.23 -0.84
C ILE A 149 -11.21 -1.12 -1.68
N ILE A 150 -12.27 -1.75 -1.19
CA ILE A 150 -13.61 -1.71 -1.79
C ILE A 150 -14.47 -0.81 -0.91
N TYR A 151 -15.16 0.14 -1.52
CA TYR A 151 -15.97 1.11 -0.80
C TYR A 151 -17.23 1.49 -1.55
N ASN A 152 -18.23 1.95 -0.80
CA ASN A 152 -19.44 2.52 -1.37
C ASN A 152 -19.17 3.90 -1.98
N ASP A 153 -19.66 4.09 -3.19
CA ASP A 153 -19.47 5.29 -3.98
C ASP A 153 -20.75 5.63 -4.77
N ILE A 154 -20.80 6.82 -5.35
CA ILE A 154 -21.95 7.31 -6.08
C ILE A 154 -21.52 7.59 -7.52
N THR A 155 -22.24 7.06 -8.51
CA THR A 155 -21.95 7.38 -9.91
C THR A 155 -22.08 8.88 -10.17
N GLU A 156 -21.02 9.50 -10.65
CA GLU A 156 -21.07 10.82 -11.27
C GLU A 156 -21.90 10.73 -12.56
N LEU A 157 -22.92 11.57 -12.67
CA LEU A 157 -23.75 11.67 -13.87
C LEU A 157 -23.11 12.65 -14.83
N THR A 158 -23.08 12.32 -16.12
CA THR A 158 -22.72 13.31 -17.14
C THR A 158 -23.79 14.41 -17.23
N PRO A 159 -23.48 15.59 -17.80
CA PRO A 159 -24.47 16.64 -18.03
C PRO A 159 -25.70 16.13 -18.80
N GLU A 160 -25.48 15.29 -19.82
CA GLU A 160 -26.53 14.68 -20.63
C GLU A 160 -27.43 13.72 -19.84
N GLN A 161 -26.86 12.96 -18.88
CA GLN A 161 -27.63 12.07 -18.01
C GLN A 161 -28.46 12.85 -16.99
N THR A 162 -27.91 13.97 -16.50
CA THR A 162 -28.59 14.88 -15.58
C THR A 162 -29.79 15.54 -16.27
N GLU A 163 -29.64 15.99 -17.53
CA GLU A 163 -30.72 16.55 -18.34
C GLU A 163 -31.83 15.53 -18.66
N LYS A 164 -31.48 14.24 -18.77
CA LYS A 164 -32.44 13.14 -18.93
C LYS A 164 -33.12 12.71 -17.62
N GLY A 165 -32.80 13.37 -16.50
CA GLY A 165 -33.39 13.07 -15.19
C GLY A 165 -32.89 11.77 -14.56
N GLU A 166 -31.74 11.24 -14.99
CA GLU A 166 -31.12 10.10 -14.33
C GLU A 166 -30.70 10.49 -12.90
N LYS A 167 -30.82 9.54 -11.97
CA LYS A 167 -30.44 9.73 -10.56
C LYS A 167 -29.10 9.04 -10.29
N PRO A 168 -28.26 9.63 -9.41
CA PRO A 168 -27.03 8.97 -8.99
C PRO A 168 -27.36 7.61 -8.35
N LYS A 169 -26.58 6.58 -8.68
CA LYS A 169 -26.73 5.23 -8.16
C LYS A 169 -25.57 4.92 -7.22
N LEU A 170 -25.88 4.23 -6.13
CA LEU A 170 -24.88 3.64 -5.26
C LEU A 170 -24.18 2.52 -6.04
N ILE A 171 -22.86 2.57 -6.09
CA ILE A 171 -21.99 1.56 -6.68
C ILE A 171 -20.90 1.18 -5.69
N HIS A 172 -20.21 0.07 -5.95
CA HIS A 172 -18.93 -0.20 -5.31
C HIS A 172 -17.82 0.33 -6.19
N SER A 173 -16.87 1.03 -5.59
CA SER A 173 -15.61 1.43 -6.22
C SER A 173 -14.48 0.62 -5.61
N LEU A 174 -13.46 0.36 -6.42
CA LEU A 174 -12.26 -0.38 -6.05
C LEU A 174 -11.04 0.50 -6.28
N ILE A 175 -10.22 0.65 -5.25
CA ILE A 175 -8.84 1.15 -5.39
C ILE A 175 -7.87 0.00 -5.08
N ALA A 176 -7.02 -0.35 -6.03
CA ALA A 176 -6.18 -1.54 -5.96
C ALA A 176 -4.79 -1.33 -6.56
N GLY A 177 -3.78 -2.03 -6.04
CA GLY A 177 -2.47 -2.13 -6.68
C GLY A 177 -1.32 -2.54 -5.75
N SER A 178 -0.13 -2.65 -6.32
CA SER A 178 1.10 -3.09 -5.65
C SER A 178 2.15 -1.99 -5.51
N LYS A 179 2.48 -1.27 -6.58
CA LYS A 179 3.39 -0.12 -6.56
C LYS A 179 2.61 1.20 -6.59
N THR A 180 1.80 1.36 -7.63
CA THR A 180 0.79 2.41 -7.78
C THR A 180 -0.60 1.83 -7.58
N PHE A 181 -1.59 2.68 -7.42
CA PHE A 181 -2.99 2.27 -7.37
C PHE A 181 -3.71 2.63 -8.67
N GLU A 182 -4.72 1.83 -8.99
CA GLU A 182 -5.73 2.12 -9.99
C GLU A 182 -7.09 2.24 -9.31
N VAL A 183 -7.91 3.18 -9.79
CA VAL A 183 -9.30 3.33 -9.33
C VAL A 183 -10.21 2.85 -10.44
N SER A 184 -11.11 1.94 -10.10
CA SER A 184 -12.06 1.35 -11.04
C SER A 184 -13.42 1.15 -10.38
N LYS A 185 -14.45 1.03 -11.21
CA LYS A 185 -15.77 0.61 -10.73
C LYS A 185 -15.72 -0.88 -10.38
N GLY A 186 -16.23 -1.23 -9.21
CA GLY A 186 -16.35 -2.61 -8.76
C GLY A 186 -17.24 -3.45 -9.68
N SER A 187 -16.86 -4.71 -9.82
CA SER A 187 -17.58 -5.72 -10.58
C SER A 187 -18.52 -6.53 -9.68
N ASP A 188 -19.17 -7.56 -10.25
CA ASP A 188 -19.96 -8.53 -9.49
C ASP A 188 -19.13 -9.23 -8.40
N VAL A 189 -17.79 -9.32 -8.57
CA VAL A 189 -16.89 -9.86 -7.56
C VAL A 189 -16.84 -8.98 -6.32
N GLU A 190 -16.64 -7.67 -6.50
CA GLU A 190 -16.62 -6.71 -5.39
C GLU A 190 -17.98 -6.62 -4.70
N GLU A 191 -19.08 -6.68 -5.46
CA GLU A 191 -20.43 -6.73 -4.88
C GLU A 191 -20.63 -7.97 -4.01
N LYS A 192 -20.21 -9.14 -4.50
CA LYS A 192 -20.29 -10.38 -3.74
C LYS A 192 -19.44 -10.32 -2.47
N LEU A 193 -18.21 -9.81 -2.55
CA LEU A 193 -17.35 -9.64 -1.38
C LEU A 193 -18.02 -8.72 -0.33
N MET A 194 -18.57 -7.58 -0.74
CA MET A 194 -19.26 -6.68 0.18
C MET A 194 -20.50 -7.33 0.82
N GLN A 195 -21.18 -8.25 0.14
CA GLN A 195 -22.28 -9.05 0.70
C GLN A 195 -21.78 -10.09 1.70
N ASP A 196 -20.72 -10.83 1.35
CA ASP A 196 -20.15 -11.90 2.18
C ASP A 196 -19.66 -11.35 3.54
N TYR A 197 -19.11 -10.13 3.55
CA TYR A 197 -18.63 -9.45 4.77
C TYR A 197 -19.67 -8.54 5.44
N LYS A 198 -20.94 -8.55 5.00
CA LYS A 198 -21.95 -7.58 5.44
C LYS A 198 -22.18 -7.56 6.95
N SER A 199 -22.10 -8.71 7.63
CA SER A 199 -22.27 -8.82 9.08
C SER A 199 -21.12 -8.21 9.88
N GLU A 200 -19.97 -7.98 9.25
CA GLU A 200 -18.72 -7.55 9.89
C GLU A 200 -18.51 -6.02 9.84
N PHE A 201 -19.44 -5.26 9.23
CA PHE A 201 -19.38 -3.79 9.15
C PHE A 201 -20.03 -3.07 10.34
N ASP A 202 -20.23 -3.76 11.46
CA ASP A 202 -20.87 -3.23 12.66
C ASP A 202 -19.93 -2.37 13.53
N THR A 203 -18.62 -2.52 13.36
CA THR A 203 -17.59 -1.77 14.09
C THR A 203 -16.90 -0.72 13.23
N HIS A 204 -16.22 0.23 13.89
CA HIS A 204 -15.40 1.24 13.21
C HIS A 204 -14.24 0.62 12.43
N LEU A 205 -13.65 -0.46 12.95
CA LEU A 205 -12.62 -1.28 12.32
C LEU A 205 -12.55 -2.64 13.02
N SER A 206 -12.57 -3.71 12.24
CA SER A 206 -12.32 -5.08 12.67
C SER A 206 -11.25 -5.74 11.80
N ILE A 207 -10.46 -6.62 12.40
CA ILE A 207 -9.62 -7.57 11.66
C ILE A 207 -10.45 -8.84 11.55
N THR A 208 -11.00 -9.11 10.37
CA THR A 208 -11.89 -10.25 10.16
C THR A 208 -11.09 -11.52 9.91
N GLU A 209 -10.02 -11.42 9.12
CA GLU A 209 -9.17 -12.56 8.78
C GLU A 209 -7.70 -12.14 8.76
N TYR A 210 -6.83 -12.97 9.30
CA TYR A 210 -5.38 -12.86 9.11
C TYR A 210 -4.76 -14.25 9.03
N ASN A 211 -4.05 -14.51 7.92
CA ASN A 211 -3.28 -15.72 7.71
C ASN A 211 -1.79 -15.35 7.64
N ALA A 212 -1.03 -15.74 8.66
CA ALA A 212 0.40 -15.44 8.74
C ALA A 212 1.23 -16.19 7.69
N ASP A 213 0.81 -17.38 7.28
CA ASP A 213 1.54 -18.20 6.30
C ASP A 213 1.40 -17.65 4.88
N SER A 214 0.19 -17.20 4.51
CA SER A 214 -0.06 -16.59 3.20
C SER A 214 0.14 -15.08 3.16
N GLY A 215 0.24 -14.43 4.32
CA GLY A 215 0.35 -12.98 4.45
C GLY A 215 -0.95 -12.23 4.14
N GLN A 216 -2.09 -12.93 4.07
CA GLN A 216 -3.38 -12.35 3.71
C GLN A 216 -4.05 -11.73 4.95
N LEU A 217 -4.47 -10.47 4.82
CA LEU A 217 -5.18 -9.72 5.85
C LEU A 217 -6.47 -9.16 5.26
N VAL A 218 -7.58 -9.36 5.97
CA VAL A 218 -8.88 -8.74 5.66
C VAL A 218 -9.34 -7.90 6.84
N LEU A 219 -9.62 -6.63 6.57
CA LEU A 219 -10.20 -5.69 7.53
C LEU A 219 -11.54 -5.19 7.02
N THR A 220 -12.52 -5.12 7.91
CA THR A 220 -13.77 -4.40 7.68
C THR A 220 -13.75 -3.12 8.49
N ALA A 221 -14.24 -2.04 7.90
CA ALA A 221 -14.34 -0.76 8.57
C ALA A 221 -15.64 -0.07 8.19
N THR A 222 -16.08 0.81 9.08
CA THR A 222 -17.18 1.72 8.81
C THR A 222 -16.70 3.14 9.06
N ILE A 223 -16.82 3.98 8.03
CA ILE A 223 -16.46 5.41 8.08
C ILE A 223 -17.75 6.19 7.86
N GLU A 224 -18.22 6.89 8.89
CA GLU A 224 -19.50 7.61 8.86
C GLU A 224 -20.67 6.77 8.31
N LYS A 225 -20.79 5.51 8.79
CA LYS A 225 -21.80 4.53 8.35
C LYS A 225 -21.61 4.00 6.92
N SER A 226 -20.54 4.37 6.23
CA SER A 226 -20.17 3.78 4.95
C SER A 226 -19.24 2.58 5.18
N PRO A 227 -19.65 1.36 4.77
CA PRO A 227 -18.79 0.19 4.76
C PRO A 227 -17.56 0.37 3.88
N VAL A 228 -16.44 -0.16 4.34
CA VAL A 228 -15.16 -0.23 3.62
C VAL A 228 -14.53 -1.59 3.90
N LEU A 229 -14.22 -2.34 2.85
CA LEU A 229 -13.51 -3.62 2.92
C LEU A 229 -12.08 -3.41 2.45
N ILE A 230 -11.10 -3.83 3.25
CA ILE A 230 -9.67 -3.68 2.97
C ILE A 230 -9.06 -5.07 2.94
N MET A 231 -8.44 -5.42 1.83
CA MET A 231 -7.76 -6.69 1.63
C MET A 231 -6.29 -6.41 1.29
N ALA A 232 -5.38 -6.99 2.05
CA ALA A 232 -3.96 -6.74 1.91
C ALA A 232 -3.16 -8.04 1.90
N GLU A 233 -2.06 -8.03 1.14
CA GLU A 233 -1.01 -9.04 1.21
C GLU A 233 0.22 -8.39 1.83
N LEU A 234 0.75 -8.95 2.91
CA LEU A 234 1.84 -8.37 3.69
C LEU A 234 2.67 -9.48 4.33
N LYS A 235 3.95 -9.19 4.57
CA LYS A 235 4.87 -10.18 5.15
C LYS A 235 4.56 -10.46 6.61
N GLU A 236 4.35 -9.41 7.40
CA GLU A 236 4.06 -9.50 8.82
C GLU A 236 3.03 -8.46 9.24
N PHE A 237 2.17 -8.82 10.21
CA PHE A 237 1.23 -7.91 10.82
C PHE A 237 1.46 -7.83 12.33
N ASN A 238 2.25 -6.85 12.74
CA ASN A 238 2.66 -6.68 14.12
C ASN A 238 1.76 -5.70 14.91
N GLN A 239 1.96 -5.64 16.23
CA GLN A 239 1.12 -4.84 17.14
C GLN A 239 1.21 -3.33 16.87
N LEU A 240 2.35 -2.81 16.40
CA LEU A 240 2.51 -1.39 16.09
C LEU A 240 1.69 -1.02 14.85
N GLN A 241 1.82 -1.80 13.78
CA GLN A 241 1.02 -1.66 12.56
C GLN A 241 -0.47 -1.70 12.88
N ARG A 242 -0.91 -2.69 13.67
CA ARG A 242 -2.29 -2.80 14.16
C ARG A 242 -2.70 -1.52 14.89
N SER A 243 -1.90 -1.05 15.84
CA SER A 243 -2.24 0.13 16.66
C SER A 243 -2.38 1.39 15.82
N ILE A 244 -1.53 1.58 14.80
CA ILE A 244 -1.57 2.73 13.89
C ILE A 244 -2.87 2.71 13.09
N ILE A 245 -3.22 1.58 12.46
CA ILE A 245 -4.46 1.48 11.67
C ILE A 245 -5.69 1.67 12.55
N PHE A 246 -5.75 1.02 13.72
CA PHE A 246 -6.86 1.22 14.66
C PHE A 246 -6.99 2.68 15.11
N SER A 247 -5.87 3.35 15.38
CA SER A 247 -5.89 4.75 15.82
C SER A 247 -6.35 5.69 14.70
N LEU A 248 -5.94 5.42 13.45
CA LEU A 248 -6.42 6.15 12.28
C LEU A 248 -7.95 6.03 12.16
N PHE A 249 -8.49 4.80 12.10
CA PHE A 249 -9.93 4.59 11.91
C PHE A 249 -10.77 5.09 13.09
N LYS A 250 -10.24 5.01 14.31
CA LYS A 250 -10.85 5.63 15.48
C LYS A 250 -10.89 7.17 15.35
N GLY A 251 -9.81 7.75 14.85
CA GLY A 251 -9.71 9.19 14.58
C GLY A 251 -10.66 9.65 13.47
N LEU A 252 -10.80 8.88 12.39
CA LEU A 252 -11.73 9.17 11.29
C LEU A 252 -13.18 9.21 11.74
N ASN A 253 -13.54 8.34 12.69
CA ASN A 253 -14.89 8.28 13.27
C ASN A 253 -15.07 9.14 14.52
N TRP A 254 -14.07 9.95 14.89
CA TRP A 254 -14.18 10.82 16.05
C TRP A 254 -15.16 11.97 15.76
N THR A 255 -16.25 11.99 16.52
CA THR A 255 -17.17 13.13 16.56
C THR A 255 -16.74 14.09 17.67
N GLU A 256 -16.56 15.37 17.35
CA GLU A 256 -16.38 16.40 18.38
C GLU A 256 -17.54 16.34 19.38
N PRO A 257 -17.27 16.34 20.69
CA PRO A 257 -18.34 16.47 21.66
C PRO A 257 -19.04 17.81 21.39
N LYS A 258 -20.33 17.76 21.03
CA LYS A 258 -21.12 18.98 20.88
C LYS A 258 -21.02 19.76 22.19
N PRO A 259 -20.72 21.07 22.16
CA PRO A 259 -20.76 21.87 23.36
C PRO A 259 -22.14 21.70 23.97
N GLN A 260 -22.18 21.25 25.23
CA GLN A 260 -23.42 21.24 25.99
C GLN A 260 -23.87 22.70 26.04
N ASN A 261 -24.99 23.00 25.38
CA ASN A 261 -25.60 24.33 25.44
C ASN A 261 -25.69 24.74 26.91
N ALA A 262 -24.92 25.75 27.29
CA ALA A 262 -25.02 26.43 28.58
C ALA A 262 -26.26 27.32 28.62
#